data_AF-A0A9E3KXA6-F1
#
_entry.id   AF-A0A9E3KXA6-F1
#
_cell.length_a   1.000
_cell.length_b   1.000
_cell.length_c   1.000
_cell.angle_alpha   90.00
_cell.angle_beta   90.00
_cell.angle_gamma   90.00
#
_symmetry.space_group_name_H-M   'P 1'
#
loop_
_entity.id
_entity.type
_entity.pdbx_description
1 polymer ?
#
loop_
_entity_poly.entity_id
_entity_poly.type
_entity_poly.pdbx_seq_one_letter_code
_entity_poly.pdbx_strand_id
1 'polypeptide(L)'
;MKVRDVAEAADCAIGSVYNEFGDFDGLILTVNCETVLALTARLKAVPAEDPVRQLHGLAAVYLEFATTQANLLRSLFEHRMEEDRPFPEDILRMLMQAFELMHAPLARLLPDRGVAQLATLARRMFSAVHGIISLGLEERMVALPPDQLSRQVAGFIDTHLAGLGIKTAR
;
A
#
# COMPACT_ATOMS: atom_id res chain seq x y z
N MET A 1 14.55 -15.52 -3.10
CA MET A 1 13.84 -16.73 -3.55
C MET A 1 14.19 -16.96 -5.01
N LYS A 2 14.40 -18.21 -5.44
CA LYS A 2 14.63 -18.58 -6.86
C LYS A 2 13.41 -19.34 -7.39
N VAL A 3 13.18 -19.32 -8.72
CA VAL A 3 12.08 -20.06 -9.37
C VAL A 3 12.03 -21.54 -8.98
N ARG A 4 13.20 -22.18 -8.80
CA ARG A 4 13.27 -23.58 -8.37
C ARG A 4 12.58 -23.82 -7.01
N ASP A 5 12.71 -22.87 -6.08
CA ASP A 5 12.16 -23.00 -4.73
C ASP A 5 10.62 -22.90 -4.80
N VAL A 6 10.10 -22.12 -5.76
CA VAL A 6 8.66 -22.00 -6.06
C VAL A 6 8.14 -23.29 -6.70
N ALA A 7 8.85 -23.83 -7.69
CA ALA A 7 8.47 -25.06 -8.38
C ALA A 7 8.45 -26.26 -7.42
N GLU A 8 9.44 -26.38 -6.54
CA GLU A 8 9.48 -27.38 -5.47
C GLU A 8 8.32 -27.23 -4.49
N ALA A 9 8.01 -26.01 -4.05
CA ALA A 9 6.89 -25.76 -3.14
C ALA A 9 5.51 -26.02 -3.79
N ALA A 10 5.41 -25.85 -5.11
CA ALA A 10 4.19 -26.07 -5.89
C ALA A 10 4.06 -27.51 -6.44
N ASP A 11 5.02 -28.40 -6.15
CA ASP A 11 5.11 -29.76 -6.69
C ASP A 11 4.99 -29.80 -8.22
N CYS A 12 5.70 -28.89 -8.90
CA CYS A 12 5.68 -28.78 -10.36
C CYS A 12 7.09 -28.66 -10.95
N ALA A 13 7.19 -28.86 -12.27
CA ALA A 13 8.44 -28.61 -12.97
C ALA A 13 8.71 -27.10 -13.10
N ILE A 14 9.99 -26.70 -13.11
CA ILE A 14 10.40 -25.31 -13.39
C ILE A 14 9.82 -24.81 -14.72
N GLY A 15 9.78 -25.68 -15.74
CA GLY A 15 9.20 -25.35 -17.04
C GLY A 15 7.71 -25.00 -16.97
N SER A 16 6.96 -25.58 -16.03
CA SER A 16 5.55 -25.25 -15.80
C SER A 16 5.37 -23.83 -15.27
N VAL A 17 6.27 -23.38 -14.38
CA VAL A 17 6.26 -22.00 -13.85
C VAL A 17 6.50 -21.01 -14.98
N TYR A 18 7.51 -21.23 -15.82
CA TYR A 18 7.78 -20.34 -16.96
C TYR A 18 6.72 -20.40 -18.04
N ASN A 19 6.07 -21.56 -18.25
CA ASN A 19 4.97 -21.66 -19.19
C ASN A 19 3.76 -20.82 -18.75
N GLU A 20 3.49 -20.76 -17.45
CA GLU A 20 2.37 -19.98 -16.90
C GLU A 20 2.70 -18.48 -16.82
N PHE A 21 3.88 -18.14 -16.32
CA PHE A 21 4.23 -16.77 -15.94
C PHE A 21 5.23 -16.09 -16.89
N GLY A 22 5.72 -16.78 -17.92
CA GLY A 22 6.70 -16.28 -18.90
C GLY A 22 8.13 -16.25 -18.35
N ASP A 23 8.38 -15.41 -17.35
CA ASP A 23 9.66 -15.23 -16.68
C ASP A 23 9.47 -15.07 -15.15
N PHE A 24 10.56 -14.81 -14.42
CA PHE A 24 10.47 -14.64 -12.98
C PHE A 24 9.79 -13.32 -12.59
N ASP A 25 9.96 -12.27 -13.41
CA ASP A 25 9.25 -11.00 -13.23
C ASP A 25 7.74 -11.20 -13.38
N GLY A 26 7.28 -11.96 -14.36
CA GLY A 26 5.87 -12.27 -14.58
C GLY A 26 5.24 -13.01 -13.40
N LEU A 27 5.99 -13.90 -12.74
CA LEU A 27 5.55 -14.54 -11.51
C LEU A 27 5.40 -13.50 -10.38
N ILE A 28 6.40 -12.65 -10.17
CA ILE A 28 6.38 -11.61 -9.13
C ILE A 28 5.25 -10.61 -9.39
N LEU A 29 5.04 -10.20 -10.64
CA LEU A 29 3.97 -9.31 -11.05
C LEU A 29 2.60 -9.91 -10.77
N THR A 30 2.42 -11.20 -11.04
CA THR A 30 1.17 -11.90 -10.73
C THR A 30 0.87 -11.89 -9.23
N VAL A 31 1.88 -12.22 -8.40
CA VAL A 31 1.77 -12.14 -6.94
C VAL A 31 1.47 -10.71 -6.48
N ASN A 32 2.12 -9.72 -7.08
CA ASN A 32 1.93 -8.31 -6.74
C ASN A 32 0.52 -7.82 -7.13
N CYS A 33 -0.03 -8.27 -8.27
CA CYS A 33 -1.41 -7.98 -8.66
C CYS A 33 -2.41 -8.54 -7.64
N GLU A 34 -2.28 -9.81 -7.26
CA GLU A 34 -3.12 -10.43 -6.23
C GLU A 34 -2.98 -9.72 -4.88
N THR A 35 -1.77 -9.28 -4.53
CA THR A 35 -1.50 -8.49 -3.32
C THR A 35 -2.26 -7.17 -3.35
N VAL A 36 -2.23 -6.43 -4.46
CA VAL A 36 -2.96 -5.17 -4.63
C VAL A 36 -4.48 -5.39 -4.58
N LEU A 37 -5.00 -6.46 -5.19
CA LEU A 37 -6.42 -6.81 -5.11
C LEU A 37 -6.86 -7.09 -3.67
N ALA A 38 -6.10 -7.92 -2.95
CA ALA A 38 -6.39 -8.27 -1.57
C ALA A 38 -6.36 -7.04 -0.64
N LEU A 39 -5.34 -6.18 -0.78
CA LEU A 39 -5.26 -4.92 -0.04
C LEU A 39 -6.43 -3.98 -0.38
N THR A 40 -6.72 -3.80 -1.66
CA THR A 40 -7.80 -2.92 -2.13
C THR A 40 -9.16 -3.37 -1.60
N ALA A 41 -9.42 -4.68 -1.54
CA ALA A 41 -10.64 -5.23 -0.97
C ALA A 41 -10.79 -4.86 0.51
N ARG A 42 -9.72 -4.96 1.31
CA ARG A 42 -9.73 -4.56 2.73
C ARG A 42 -9.92 -3.06 2.91
N LEU A 43 -9.25 -2.24 2.09
CA LEU A 43 -9.39 -0.78 2.14
C LEU A 43 -10.81 -0.32 1.78
N LYS A 44 -11.45 -0.97 0.80
CA LYS A 44 -12.85 -0.69 0.41
C LYS A 44 -13.87 -1.01 1.52
N ALA A 45 -13.52 -1.89 2.45
CA ALA A 45 -14.38 -2.23 3.58
C ALA A 45 -14.35 -1.19 4.71
N VAL A 46 -13.46 -0.18 4.63
CA VAL A 46 -13.40 0.90 5.63
C VAL A 46 -14.66 1.76 5.55
N PRO A 47 -15.38 1.98 6.66
CA PRO A 47 -16.58 2.81 6.70
C PRO A 47 -16.31 4.24 6.21
N ALA A 48 -17.25 4.80 5.45
CA ALA A 48 -17.09 6.06 4.73
C ALA A 48 -17.99 7.18 5.25
N GLU A 49 -18.64 7.04 6.41
CA GLU A 49 -19.60 8.02 6.94
C GLU A 49 -18.89 9.31 7.35
N ASP A 50 -17.79 9.19 8.10
CA ASP A 50 -16.97 10.31 8.55
C ASP A 50 -15.62 10.30 7.81
N PRO A 51 -15.27 11.36 7.05
CA PRO A 51 -14.06 11.35 6.22
C PRO A 51 -12.76 11.39 7.03
N VAL A 52 -12.77 11.94 8.25
CA VAL A 52 -11.59 11.91 9.13
C VAL A 52 -11.39 10.50 9.67
N ARG A 53 -12.45 9.86 10.17
CA ARG A 53 -12.42 8.47 10.64
C ARG A 53 -12.07 7.51 9.50
N GLN A 54 -12.54 7.78 8.29
CA GLN A 54 -12.20 7.00 7.10
C GLN A 54 -10.69 7.05 6.82
N LEU A 55 -10.04 8.23 6.87
CA LEU A 55 -8.58 8.33 6.68
C LEU A 55 -7.79 7.53 7.72
N HIS A 56 -8.19 7.62 8.99
CA HIS A 56 -7.60 6.81 10.07
C HIS A 56 -7.82 5.31 9.83
N GLY A 57 -9.03 4.92 9.43
CA GLY A 57 -9.36 3.52 9.12
C GLY A 57 -8.56 2.95 7.96
N LEU A 58 -8.38 3.72 6.88
CA LEU A 58 -7.56 3.32 5.73
C LEU A 58 -6.10 3.09 6.15
N ALA A 59 -5.55 3.98 6.97
CA ALA A 59 -4.18 3.84 7.46
C ALA A 59 -4.01 2.67 8.44
N ALA A 60 -4.99 2.42 9.30
CA ALA A 60 -5.00 1.28 10.21
C ALA A 60 -5.06 -0.05 9.45
N VAL A 61 -5.95 -0.17 8.45
CA VAL A 61 -6.02 -1.35 7.58
C VAL A 61 -4.72 -1.55 6.81
N TYR A 62 -4.11 -0.47 6.33
CA TYR A 62 -2.83 -0.56 5.63
C TYR A 62 -1.69 -1.03 6.55
N LEU A 63 -1.63 -0.53 7.79
CA LEU A 63 -0.70 -1.00 8.81
C LEU A 63 -0.91 -2.48 9.16
N GLU A 64 -2.16 -2.91 9.33
CA GLU A 64 -2.48 -4.32 9.57
C GLU A 64 -2.06 -5.21 8.40
N PHE A 65 -2.30 -4.76 7.16
CA PHE A 65 -1.84 -5.48 5.98
C PHE A 65 -0.31 -5.56 5.94
N ALA A 66 0.39 -4.45 6.19
CA ALA A 66 1.84 -4.40 6.18
C ALA A 66 2.48 -5.29 7.25
N THR A 67 1.86 -5.40 8.43
CA THR A 67 2.34 -6.24 9.53
C THR A 67 2.06 -7.73 9.27
N THR A 68 0.88 -8.07 8.74
CA THR A 68 0.48 -9.47 8.52
C THR A 68 0.96 -10.06 7.19
N GLN A 69 1.28 -9.21 6.21
CA GLN A 69 1.69 -9.59 4.84
C GLN A 69 3.00 -8.90 4.42
N ALA A 70 3.93 -8.74 5.35
CA ALA A 70 5.16 -7.97 5.15
C ALA A 70 5.94 -8.37 3.88
N ASN A 71 6.13 -9.68 3.64
CA ASN A 71 6.86 -10.15 2.46
C ASN A 71 6.16 -9.81 1.14
N LEU A 72 4.82 -9.83 1.10
CA LEU A 72 4.06 -9.42 -0.08
C LEU A 72 4.17 -7.92 -0.32
N LEU A 73 4.14 -7.12 0.76
CA LEU A 73 4.31 -5.68 0.65
C LEU A 73 5.72 -5.31 0.19
N ARG A 74 6.74 -6.00 0.72
CA ARG A 74 8.13 -5.84 0.27
C ARG A 74 8.29 -6.23 -1.20
N SER A 75 7.69 -7.34 -1.63
CA SER A 75 7.65 -7.73 -3.05
C SER A 75 7.04 -6.63 -3.93
N LEU A 76 5.97 -5.99 -3.48
CA LEU A 76 5.28 -4.94 -4.23
C LEU A 76 6.12 -3.66 -4.39
N PHE A 77 6.87 -3.25 -3.35
CA PHE A 77 7.57 -1.96 -3.32
C PHE A 77 9.08 -2.03 -3.56
N GLU A 78 9.74 -3.16 -3.27
CA GLU A 78 11.19 -3.33 -3.43
C GLU A 78 11.58 -4.02 -4.73
N HIS A 79 10.65 -4.70 -5.41
CA HIS A 79 10.94 -5.38 -6.67
C HIS A 79 11.31 -4.38 -7.77
N ARG A 80 12.37 -4.69 -8.50
CA ARG A 80 12.81 -3.98 -9.68
C ARG A 80 12.76 -4.96 -10.84
N MET A 81 12.09 -4.55 -11.92
CA MET A 81 12.04 -5.29 -13.17
C MET A 81 13.46 -5.51 -13.71
N GLU A 82 13.70 -6.67 -14.30
CA GLU A 82 14.97 -6.93 -14.98
C GLU A 82 15.17 -5.96 -16.15
N GLU A 83 16.44 -5.58 -16.39
CA GLU A 83 16.87 -4.66 -17.46
C GLU A 83 16.18 -3.29 -17.45
N ASP A 84 15.72 -2.83 -16.28
CA ASP A 84 14.98 -1.57 -16.11
C ASP A 84 13.72 -1.48 -17.00
N ARG A 85 13.14 -2.64 -17.37
CA ARG A 85 11.87 -2.69 -18.10
C ARG A 85 10.77 -1.96 -17.31
N PRO A 86 9.84 -1.26 -17.99
CA PRO A 86 8.73 -0.60 -17.30
C PRO A 86 7.78 -1.65 -16.71
N PHE A 87 7.17 -1.31 -15.58
CA PHE A 87 6.03 -2.07 -15.08
C PHE A 87 4.86 -2.04 -16.09
N PRO A 88 4.10 -3.13 -16.25
CA PRO A 88 2.91 -3.15 -17.08
C PRO A 88 1.88 -2.08 -16.66
N GLU A 89 1.15 -1.52 -17.63
CA GLU A 89 0.16 -0.47 -17.34
C GLU A 89 -0.97 -0.94 -16.40
N ASP A 90 -1.31 -2.23 -16.44
CA ASP A 90 -2.42 -2.78 -15.66
C ASP A 90 -2.15 -2.74 -14.16
N ILE A 91 -0.95 -3.14 -13.73
CA ILE A 91 -0.58 -3.07 -12.30
C ILE A 91 -0.48 -1.60 -11.84
N LEU A 92 0.02 -0.70 -12.69
CA LEU A 92 0.04 0.74 -12.39
C LEU A 92 -1.38 1.28 -12.20
N ARG A 93 -2.32 0.87 -13.05
CA ARG A 93 -3.73 1.25 -12.94
C ARG A 93 -4.38 0.73 -11.66
N MET A 94 -4.07 -0.49 -11.25
CA MET A 94 -4.55 -1.05 -9.99
C MET A 94 -4.03 -0.28 -8.78
N LEU A 95 -2.74 0.10 -8.79
CA LEU A 95 -2.16 0.96 -7.75
C LEU A 95 -2.85 2.33 -7.72
N MET A 96 -3.10 2.94 -8.90
CA MET A 96 -3.86 4.19 -9.00
C MET A 96 -5.27 4.07 -8.40
N GLN A 97 -5.98 2.98 -8.64
CA GLN A 97 -7.30 2.75 -8.04
C GLN A 97 -7.25 2.62 -6.52
N ALA A 98 -6.18 2.03 -5.96
CA ALA A 98 -6.00 2.01 -4.51
C ALA A 98 -5.79 3.43 -3.95
N PHE A 99 -5.07 4.30 -4.66
CA PHE A 99 -4.91 5.70 -4.27
C PHE A 99 -6.22 6.50 -4.28
N GLU A 100 -7.15 6.19 -5.19
CA GLU A 100 -8.48 6.83 -5.24
C GLU A 100 -9.28 6.62 -3.94
N LEU A 101 -9.04 5.54 -3.21
CA LEU A 101 -9.71 5.31 -1.92
C LEU A 101 -9.37 6.39 -0.87
N MET A 102 -8.17 6.98 -0.95
CA MET A 102 -7.80 8.13 -0.12
C MET A 102 -8.28 9.46 -0.70
N HIS A 103 -8.47 9.54 -2.02
CA HIS A 103 -8.98 10.76 -2.66
C HIS A 103 -10.38 11.11 -2.15
N ALA A 104 -11.27 10.11 -2.05
CA ALA A 104 -12.67 10.32 -1.67
C ALA A 104 -12.88 11.08 -0.33
N PRO A 105 -12.28 10.67 0.81
CA PRO A 105 -12.41 11.44 2.05
C PRO A 105 -11.75 12.83 1.97
N LEU A 106 -10.64 12.98 1.24
CA LEU A 106 -9.98 14.27 1.07
C LEU A 106 -10.82 15.27 0.28
N ALA A 107 -11.50 14.81 -0.78
CA ALA A 107 -12.42 15.65 -1.57
C ALA A 107 -13.59 16.17 -0.73
N ARG A 108 -14.09 15.37 0.22
CA ARG A 108 -15.15 15.78 1.15
C ARG A 108 -14.67 16.79 2.19
N LEU A 109 -13.41 16.66 2.63
CA LEU A 109 -12.80 17.57 3.62
C LEU A 109 -12.33 18.89 3.01
N LEU A 110 -12.00 18.89 1.72
CA LEU A 110 -11.41 20.03 1.02
C LEU A 110 -12.13 20.27 -0.31
N PRO A 111 -13.44 20.59 -0.29
CA PRO A 111 -14.27 20.68 -1.49
C PRO A 111 -13.82 21.76 -2.49
N ASP A 112 -13.13 22.79 -2.00
CA ASP A 112 -12.65 23.90 -2.83
C ASP A 112 -11.33 23.59 -3.56
N ARG A 113 -10.73 22.41 -3.33
CA ARG A 113 -9.47 22.03 -3.99
C ARG A 113 -9.71 21.26 -5.28
N GLY A 114 -8.94 21.61 -6.31
CA GLY A 114 -8.98 20.91 -7.59
C GLY A 114 -8.46 19.47 -7.52
N VAL A 115 -8.93 18.63 -8.44
CA VAL A 115 -8.62 17.19 -8.52
C VAL A 115 -7.11 16.90 -8.47
N ALA A 116 -6.30 17.63 -9.24
CA ALA A 116 -4.84 17.45 -9.26
C ALA A 116 -4.16 17.76 -7.91
N GLN A 117 -4.68 18.75 -7.17
CA GLN A 117 -4.17 19.10 -5.84
C GLN A 117 -4.50 18.01 -4.83
N LEU A 118 -5.72 17.46 -4.89
CA LEU A 118 -6.16 16.36 -4.04
C LEU A 118 -5.39 15.06 -4.34
N ALA A 119 -5.15 14.74 -5.61
CA ALA A 119 -4.32 13.59 -5.99
C ALA A 119 -2.87 13.72 -5.46
N THR A 120 -2.30 14.91 -5.57
CA THR A 120 -0.96 15.21 -5.00
C THR A 120 -0.95 15.07 -3.48
N LEU A 121 -2.00 15.56 -2.80
CA LEU A 121 -2.16 15.44 -1.34
C LEU A 121 -2.28 13.97 -0.92
N ALA A 122 -3.14 13.20 -1.59
CA ALA A 122 -3.33 11.77 -1.32
C ALA A 122 -2.01 11.01 -1.48
N ARG A 123 -1.26 11.26 -2.56
CA ARG A 123 0.06 10.64 -2.78
C ARG A 123 1.04 11.01 -1.68
N ARG A 124 1.09 12.27 -1.27
CA ARG A 124 1.97 12.72 -0.17
C ARG A 124 1.63 12.01 1.15
N MET A 125 0.35 11.94 1.51
CA MET A 125 -0.10 11.27 2.73
C MET A 125 0.21 9.77 2.69
N PHE A 126 -0.02 9.12 1.54
CA PHE A 126 0.38 7.72 1.34
C PHE A 126 1.87 7.52 1.58
N SER A 127 2.72 8.31 0.92
CA SER A 127 4.17 8.14 0.98
C SER A 127 4.69 8.31 2.41
N ALA A 128 4.11 9.25 3.18
CA ALA A 128 4.46 9.42 4.58
C ALA A 128 4.01 8.24 5.45
N VAL A 129 2.77 7.77 5.31
CA VAL A 129 2.25 6.60 6.04
C VAL A 129 3.04 5.33 5.69
N HIS A 130 3.29 5.09 4.40
CA HIS A 130 4.14 4.00 3.92
C HIS A 130 5.54 4.09 4.52
N GLY A 131 6.17 5.27 4.51
CA GLY A 131 7.49 5.45 5.11
C GLY A 131 7.51 5.15 6.61
N ILE A 132 6.53 5.66 7.37
CA ILE A 132 6.42 5.39 8.81
C ILE A 132 6.29 3.89 9.07
N ILE A 133 5.44 3.20 8.31
CA ILE A 133 5.18 1.76 8.45
C ILE A 133 6.41 0.95 8.03
N SER A 134 6.93 1.15 6.82
CA SER A 134 8.07 0.40 6.30
C SER A 134 9.28 0.52 7.20
N LEU A 135 9.63 1.74 7.62
CA LEU A 135 10.74 1.97 8.54
C LEU A 135 10.45 1.43 9.95
N GLY A 136 9.23 1.62 10.46
CA GLY A 136 8.85 1.14 11.79
C GLY A 136 8.82 -0.39 11.91
N LEU A 137 8.67 -1.10 10.79
CA LEU A 137 8.73 -2.56 10.69
C LEU A 137 10.14 -3.10 10.39
N GLU A 138 11.09 -2.25 10.01
CA GLU A 138 12.47 -2.69 9.76
C GLU A 138 13.15 -3.17 11.05
N GLU A 139 13.64 -4.41 11.06
CA GLU A 139 14.20 -5.09 12.24
C GLU A 139 15.53 -4.52 12.77
N ARG A 140 16.09 -3.46 12.17
CA ARG A 140 17.52 -3.11 12.38
C ARG A 140 17.78 -1.84 13.17
N MET A 141 17.17 -0.69 12.85
CA MET A 141 17.60 0.60 13.44
C MET A 141 16.48 1.47 14.03
N VAL A 142 15.27 1.42 13.48
CA VAL A 142 14.16 2.30 13.86
C VAL A 142 12.86 1.53 14.14
N ALA A 143 12.99 0.24 14.46
CA ALA A 143 11.87 -0.62 14.81
C ALA A 143 11.07 -0.03 15.97
N LEU A 144 9.74 0.00 15.82
CA LEU A 144 8.84 0.44 16.86
C LEU A 144 7.96 -0.72 17.33
N PRO A 145 7.64 -0.79 18.64
CA PRO A 145 6.56 -1.64 19.12
C PRO A 145 5.25 -1.36 18.34
N PRO A 146 4.41 -2.39 18.05
CA PRO A 146 3.20 -2.21 17.23
C PRO A 146 2.26 -1.09 17.71
N ASP A 147 2.11 -0.92 19.03
CA ASP A 147 1.30 0.14 19.62
C ASP A 147 1.89 1.54 19.39
N GLN A 148 3.22 1.67 19.42
CA GLN A 148 3.90 2.92 19.08
C GLN A 148 3.77 3.24 17.59
N LEU A 149 3.91 2.24 16.71
CA LEU A 149 3.79 2.42 15.28
C LEU A 149 2.38 2.89 14.88
N SER A 150 1.35 2.25 15.43
CA SER A 150 -0.06 2.67 15.23
C SER A 150 -0.28 4.11 15.68
N ARG A 151 0.25 4.50 16.85
CA ARG A 151 0.17 5.89 17.34
C ARG A 151 0.92 6.89 16.43
N GLN A 152 2.06 6.52 15.87
CA GLN A 152 2.78 7.41 14.95
C GLN A 152 2.00 7.64 13.65
N VAL A 153 1.41 6.59 13.08
CA VAL A 153 0.56 6.71 11.89
C VAL A 153 -0.65 7.61 12.17
N ALA A 154 -1.37 7.37 13.27
CA ALA A 154 -2.51 8.20 13.66
C ALA A 154 -2.09 9.66 13.92
N GLY A 155 -1.00 9.87 14.66
CA GLY A 155 -0.47 11.20 14.96
C GLY A 155 -0.03 11.96 13.72
N PHE A 156 0.52 11.28 12.71
CA PHE A 156 0.81 11.89 11.41
C PHE A 156 -0.46 12.39 10.73
N ILE A 157 -1.52 11.57 10.67
CA ILE A 157 -2.80 11.95 10.07
C ILE A 157 -3.39 13.16 10.78
N ASP A 158 -3.46 13.14 12.11
CA ASP A 158 -4.00 14.25 12.90
C ASP A 158 -3.21 15.54 12.68
N THR A 159 -1.88 15.47 12.72
CA THR A 159 -1.00 16.62 12.51
C THR A 159 -1.17 17.19 11.10
N HIS A 160 -1.29 16.31 10.10
CA HIS A 160 -1.45 16.72 8.72
C HIS A 160 -2.80 17.41 8.47
N LEU A 161 -3.88 16.83 9.01
CA LEU A 161 -5.23 17.40 8.92
C LEU A 161 -5.32 18.74 9.66
N ALA A 162 -4.72 18.85 10.84
CA ALA A 162 -4.64 20.11 11.57
C ALA A 162 -3.90 21.20 10.76
N GLY A 163 -2.79 20.84 10.10
CA GLY A 163 -2.06 21.74 9.20
C GLY A 163 -2.86 22.20 7.98
N LEU A 164 -3.94 21.47 7.62
CA LEU A 164 -4.90 21.84 6.57
C LEU A 164 -6.12 22.60 7.12
N GLY A 165 -6.16 22.88 8.43
CA GLY A 165 -7.29 23.55 9.09
C GLY A 165 -8.48 22.63 9.41
N ILE A 166 -8.30 21.32 9.26
CA ILE A 166 -9.34 20.31 9.52
C ILE A 166 -9.26 19.88 10.98
N LYS A 167 -10.38 19.98 11.72
CA LYS A 167 -10.45 19.50 13.10
C LYS A 167 -10.60 17.98 13.12
N THR A 168 -9.74 17.30 13.87
CA THR A 168 -9.92 15.89 14.19
C THR A 168 -10.68 15.77 15.52
N ALA A 169 -11.66 14.87 15.59
CA ALA A 169 -12.33 14.58 16.84
C ALA A 169 -11.33 13.81 17.72
N ARG A 170 -10.93 14.40 18.85
CA ARG A 170 -10.19 13.70 19.90
C ARG A 170 -11.07 12.72 20.63
#